data_AF-S8DS88-F1
#
_entry.id   AF-S8DS88-F1
#
_cell.length_a   1.000
_cell.length_b   1.000
_cell.length_c   1.000
_cell.angle_alpha   90.00
_cell.angle_beta   90.00
_cell.angle_gamma   90.00
#
_symmetry.space_group_name_H-M   'P 1'
#
loop_
_entity.id
_entity.type
_entity.pdbx_description
1 polymer ?
#
loop_
_entity_poly.entity_id
_entity_poly.type
_entity_poly.pdbx_seq_one_letter_code
_entity_poly.pdbx_strand_id
1 'polypeptide(L)'
;MVAAALYAIRTIPKDAPIHIVSATGTLSTLLFRKRQGWEDRGWEGVPGALYIRALVNLLRQRCAPTTFSDGKGEHEEPLAAARREYTAILGAETMPPTSVVSPQRCTEFELSGAKLCTLSQASAYRTIVAKKPRTPRAATERQMQRVLAVATASGRPGATCADVWRGARHRDIQRKIVDFLWKALHGAHRVGHYWTKLPGYEERGSCQRCGTEDSMEHILIHCSAYGRLKVWTMAAALWSRKGLPWRAVTWEDILGVGLNAEVIIGDATSVAVARLWRILISESAHLVWRLRCTRVIGHGEDADWQHSPKAVETLWLRAINNRLRQDVTATHSRFGRQALRPEFVAEIWKDVVQLDATSPVEWVQKVDRVLVGIDPLIAADPAGRIGAPH
;
A
#
# COMPACT_ATOMS: atom_id res chain seq x y z
N MET A 1 26.30 -11.04 5.66
CA MET A 1 26.90 -10.98 7.02
C MET A 1 26.49 -12.15 7.91
N VAL A 2 25.23 -12.30 8.33
CA VAL A 2 24.81 -13.43 9.21
C VAL A 2 25.14 -14.80 8.61
N ALA A 3 24.88 -15.01 7.31
CA ALA A 3 25.25 -16.24 6.62
C ALA A 3 26.77 -16.48 6.57
N ALA A 4 27.58 -15.42 6.48
CA ALA A 4 29.05 -15.53 6.49
C ALA A 4 29.57 -15.93 7.88
N ALA A 5 29.02 -15.34 8.95
CA ALA A 5 29.34 -15.77 10.31
C ALA A 5 28.91 -17.22 10.57
N LEU A 6 27.72 -17.60 10.10
CA LEU A 6 27.22 -18.97 10.17
C LEU A 6 28.16 -19.95 9.47
N TYR A 7 28.66 -19.59 8.29
CA TYR A 7 29.63 -20.38 7.54
C TYR A 7 30.96 -20.52 8.31
N ALA A 8 31.55 -19.41 8.75
CA ALA A 8 32.82 -19.42 9.48
C ALA A 8 32.77 -20.27 10.76
N ILE A 9 31.66 -20.18 11.52
CA ILE A 9 31.47 -20.97 12.74
C ILE A 9 31.29 -22.47 12.42
N ARG A 10 30.69 -22.79 11.28
CA ARG A 10 30.47 -24.18 10.86
C ARG A 10 31.78 -24.85 10.39
N THR A 11 32.69 -24.09 9.79
CA THR A 11 33.97 -24.62 9.27
C THR A 11 35.02 -24.82 10.35
N ILE A 12 34.89 -24.16 11.50
CA ILE A 12 35.86 -24.21 12.58
C ILE A 12 35.41 -25.22 13.65
N PRO A 13 36.30 -26.09 14.16
CA PRO A 13 35.99 -27.04 15.23
C PRO A 13 35.28 -26.38 16.44
N LYS A 14 34.38 -27.12 17.09
CA LYS A 14 33.52 -26.61 18.18
C LYS A 14 34.29 -26.27 19.47
N ASP A 15 35.46 -26.89 19.60
CA ASP A 15 36.43 -26.86 20.70
C ASP A 15 37.60 -25.90 20.45
N ALA A 16 37.66 -25.24 19.29
CA ALA A 16 38.64 -24.21 19.01
C ALA A 16 38.08 -22.81 19.38
N PRO A 17 38.86 -21.95 20.06
CA PRO A 17 38.45 -20.57 20.28
C PRO A 17 38.38 -19.82 18.95
N ILE A 18 37.41 -18.91 18.82
CA ILE A 18 37.22 -18.10 17.61
C ILE A 18 36.92 -16.66 17.98
N HIS A 19 37.58 -15.73 17.27
CA HIS A 19 37.29 -14.31 17.32
C HIS A 19 36.71 -13.85 15.99
N ILE A 20 35.45 -13.41 15.98
CA ILE A 20 34.75 -12.97 14.78
C ILE A 20 34.70 -11.44 14.76
N VAL A 21 35.39 -10.86 13.79
CA VAL A 21 35.38 -9.42 13.55
C VAL A 21 34.35 -9.10 12.47
N SER A 22 33.46 -8.16 12.74
CA SER A 22 32.48 -7.67 11.77
C SER A 22 32.74 -6.22 11.38
N ALA A 23 32.73 -5.94 10.08
CA ALA A 23 32.82 -4.58 9.53
C ALA A 23 31.75 -3.62 10.08
N THR A 24 30.60 -4.14 10.54
CA THR A 24 29.54 -3.35 11.16
C THR A 24 29.13 -3.95 12.50
N GLY A 25 28.61 -3.13 13.41
CA GLY A 25 28.04 -3.59 14.69
C GLY A 25 26.72 -4.36 14.58
N THR A 26 26.36 -4.84 13.39
CA THR A 26 25.10 -5.56 13.14
C THR A 26 25.07 -6.90 13.88
N LEU A 27 26.15 -7.71 13.82
CA LEU A 27 26.22 -8.99 14.54
C LEU A 27 26.19 -8.78 16.05
N SER A 28 26.97 -7.82 16.56
CA SER A 28 27.03 -7.47 17.97
C SER A 28 25.65 -7.02 18.50
N THR A 29 24.98 -6.12 17.77
CA THR A 29 23.62 -5.67 18.10
C THR A 29 22.63 -6.84 18.09
N LEU A 30 22.75 -7.71 17.10
CA LEU A 30 21.86 -8.85 16.94
C LEU A 30 21.98 -9.85 18.10
N LEU A 31 23.21 -10.28 18.41
CA LEU A 31 23.48 -11.35 19.36
C LEU A 31 23.35 -10.90 20.81
N PHE A 32 23.77 -9.68 21.12
CA PHE A 32 23.86 -9.20 22.51
C PHE A 32 22.74 -8.24 22.92
N ARG A 33 22.12 -7.50 21.98
CA ARG A 33 21.03 -6.56 22.32
C ARG A 33 19.64 -7.09 21.98
N LYS A 34 19.50 -7.78 20.84
CA LYS A 34 18.16 -8.16 20.32
C LYS A 34 17.79 -9.62 20.54
N ARG A 35 18.78 -10.52 20.62
CA ARG A 35 18.59 -11.99 20.70
C ARG A 35 17.54 -12.40 21.73
N GLN A 36 17.69 -11.95 22.99
CA GLN A 36 16.78 -12.39 24.06
C GLN A 36 15.32 -12.00 23.78
N GLY A 37 15.07 -10.75 23.42
CA GLY A 37 13.71 -10.30 23.08
C GLY A 37 13.13 -10.97 21.84
N TRP A 38 13.96 -11.42 20.91
CA TRP A 38 13.54 -12.21 19.75
C TRP A 38 13.22 -13.67 20.10
N GLU A 39 14.00 -14.29 20.98
CA GLU A 39 13.71 -15.62 21.51
C GLU A 39 12.43 -15.62 22.34
N ASP A 40 12.25 -14.62 23.21
CA ASP A 40 11.08 -14.47 24.07
C ASP A 40 9.78 -14.38 23.28
N ARG A 41 9.80 -13.74 22.10
CA ARG A 41 8.64 -13.66 21.18
C ARG A 41 8.58 -14.79 20.16
N GLY A 42 9.40 -15.83 20.30
CA GLY A 42 9.43 -16.98 19.40
C GLY A 42 9.81 -16.62 17.96
N TRP A 43 10.65 -15.61 17.78
CA TRP A 43 11.13 -15.10 16.50
C TRP A 43 10.05 -14.49 15.59
N GLU A 44 8.87 -14.18 16.14
CA GLU A 44 7.77 -13.56 15.42
C GLU A 44 8.17 -12.18 14.86
N GLY A 45 7.97 -11.98 13.56
CA GLY A 45 8.20 -10.71 12.86
C GLY A 45 9.68 -10.33 12.69
N VAL A 46 10.63 -11.24 12.95
CA VAL A 46 12.06 -10.97 12.84
C VAL A 46 12.53 -11.19 11.38
N PRO A 47 12.99 -10.14 10.66
CA PRO A 47 13.53 -10.30 9.32
C PRO A 47 14.78 -11.18 9.34
N GLY A 48 14.86 -12.16 8.43
CA GLY A 48 16.01 -13.08 8.35
C GLY A 48 16.12 -14.06 9.53
N ALA A 49 15.05 -14.25 10.31
CA ALA A 49 15.05 -15.12 11.50
C ALA A 49 15.65 -16.51 11.27
N LEU A 50 15.45 -17.09 10.08
CA LEU A 50 15.95 -18.43 9.74
C LEU A 50 17.47 -18.56 9.96
N TYR A 51 18.26 -17.65 9.36
CA TYR A 51 19.71 -17.67 9.46
C TYR A 51 20.20 -17.25 10.85
N ILE A 52 19.47 -16.34 11.49
CA ILE A 52 19.82 -15.86 12.83
C ILE A 52 19.63 -16.97 13.86
N ARG A 53 18.53 -17.72 13.76
CA ARG A 53 18.26 -18.88 14.60
C ARG A 53 19.31 -19.96 14.40
N ALA A 54 19.69 -20.24 13.16
CA ALA A 54 20.76 -21.18 12.86
C ALA A 54 22.10 -20.73 13.49
N LEU A 55 22.44 -19.45 13.40
CA LEU A 55 23.65 -18.90 13.99
C LEU A 55 23.66 -19.06 15.51
N VAL A 56 22.59 -18.64 16.18
CA VAL A 56 22.46 -18.77 17.64
C VAL A 56 22.50 -20.24 18.07
N ASN A 57 21.85 -21.12 17.30
CA ASN A 57 21.86 -22.55 17.56
C ASN A 57 23.27 -23.15 17.44
N LEU A 58 24.03 -22.80 16.39
CA LEU A 58 25.42 -23.23 16.26
C LEU A 58 26.31 -22.70 17.38
N LEU A 59 26.15 -21.42 17.76
CA LEU A 59 26.92 -20.84 18.86
C LEU A 59 26.71 -21.57 20.19
N ARG A 60 25.49 -22.01 20.48
CA ARG A 60 25.17 -22.79 21.69
C ARG A 60 25.78 -24.19 21.71
N GLN A 61 26.14 -24.73 20.54
CA GLN A 61 26.79 -26.03 20.44
C GLN A 61 28.30 -25.97 20.66
N ARG A 62 28.90 -24.77 20.68
CA ARG A 62 30.36 -24.61 20.85
C ARG A 62 30.74 -24.76 22.32
N CYS A 63 31.85 -25.44 22.57
CA CYS A 63 32.43 -25.61 23.90
C CYS A 63 33.63 -24.68 24.16
N ALA A 64 34.18 -24.05 23.11
CA ALA A 64 35.26 -23.08 23.24
C ALA A 64 34.79 -21.61 23.14
N PRO A 65 35.52 -20.67 23.77
CA PRO A 65 35.19 -19.25 23.75
C PRO A 65 35.01 -18.71 22.32
N THR A 66 33.88 -18.05 22.09
CA THR A 66 33.58 -17.36 20.83
C THR A 66 33.34 -15.89 21.13
N THR A 67 34.24 -15.04 20.67
CA THR A 67 34.21 -13.59 20.93
C THR A 67 33.89 -12.82 19.65
N PHE A 68 33.30 -11.63 19.81
CA PHE A 68 32.90 -10.77 18.70
C PHE A 68 33.42 -9.37 18.92
N SER A 69 33.88 -8.72 17.86
CA SER A 69 34.26 -7.32 17.87
C SER A 69 33.74 -6.59 16.63
N ASP A 70 33.53 -5.29 16.81
CA ASP A 70 33.27 -4.39 15.70
C ASP A 70 34.61 -3.99 15.09
N GLY A 71 34.64 -3.88 13.76
CA GLY A 71 35.81 -3.63 12.94
C GLY A 71 36.42 -2.23 13.04
N LYS A 72 36.80 -1.82 14.24
CA LYS A 72 37.45 -0.53 14.53
C LYS A 72 38.80 -0.75 15.18
N GLY A 73 39.72 0.20 15.03
CA GLY A 73 41.04 0.15 15.66
C GLY A 73 41.90 -0.96 15.06
N GLU A 74 42.43 -1.85 15.90
CA GLU A 74 43.38 -2.91 15.52
C GLU A 74 42.84 -3.89 14.46
N HIS A 75 41.52 -3.92 14.24
CA HIS A 75 40.89 -4.78 13.24
C HIS A 75 40.59 -4.09 11.90
N GLU A 76 40.93 -2.81 11.74
CA GLU A 76 40.64 -2.05 10.53
C GLU A 76 41.44 -2.53 9.32
N GLU A 77 42.75 -2.73 9.46
CA GLU A 77 43.62 -3.22 8.37
C GLU A 77 43.30 -4.67 7.96
N PRO A 78 43.11 -5.65 8.88
CA PRO A 78 42.66 -6.99 8.50
C PRO A 78 41.34 -7.01 7.74
N LEU A 79 40.38 -6.15 8.10
CA LEU A 79 39.12 -6.02 7.38
C LEU A 79 39.30 -5.35 6.02
N ALA A 80 40.17 -4.35 5.91
CA ALA A 80 40.50 -3.73 4.64
C ALA A 80 41.16 -4.73 3.68
N ALA A 81 42.09 -5.56 4.18
CA ALA A 81 42.70 -6.65 3.43
C ALA A 81 41.66 -7.65 2.93
N ALA A 82 40.76 -8.14 3.80
CA ALA A 82 39.70 -9.06 3.41
C ALA A 82 38.72 -8.45 2.38
N ARG A 83 38.45 -7.14 2.45
CA ARG A 83 37.63 -6.44 1.44
C ARG A 83 38.34 -6.35 0.08
N ARG A 84 39.66 -6.10 0.07
CA ARG A 84 40.46 -6.09 -1.17
C ARG A 84 40.41 -7.46 -1.84
N GLU A 85 40.60 -8.53 -1.07
CA GLU A 85 40.50 -9.91 -1.56
C GLU A 85 39.10 -10.22 -2.11
N TYR A 86 38.05 -9.87 -1.37
CA TYR A 86 36.68 -10.03 -1.84
C TYR A 86 36.40 -9.26 -3.15
N THR A 87 36.94 -8.05 -3.28
CA THR A 87 36.79 -7.22 -4.49
C THR A 87 37.54 -7.81 -5.67
N ALA A 88 38.74 -8.36 -5.44
CA ALA A 88 39.52 -9.06 -6.46
C ALA A 88 38.78 -10.31 -6.98
N ILE A 89 38.12 -11.07 -6.09
CA ILE A 89 37.29 -12.22 -6.47
C ILE A 89 36.07 -11.80 -7.30
N LEU A 90 35.41 -10.70 -6.94
CA LEU A 90 34.27 -10.16 -7.71
C LEU A 90 34.67 -9.63 -9.09
N GLY A 91 35.90 -9.14 -9.24
CA GLY A 91 36.45 -8.63 -10.49
C GLY A 91 37.06 -9.68 -11.42
N ALA A 92 37.13 -10.95 -10.98
CA ALA A 92 37.67 -12.04 -11.77
C ALA A 92 36.70 -12.48 -12.89
N GLU A 93 37.23 -12.80 -14.08
CA GLU A 93 36.43 -13.26 -15.23
C GLU A 93 35.64 -14.54 -14.95
N THR A 94 36.13 -15.37 -14.03
CA THR A 94 35.45 -16.59 -13.57
C THR A 94 35.10 -16.44 -12.09
N MET A 95 33.84 -16.11 -11.79
CA MET A 95 33.40 -16.07 -10.41
C MET A 95 33.38 -17.49 -9.81
N PRO A 96 33.89 -17.69 -8.60
CA PRO A 96 33.76 -18.97 -7.92
C PRO A 96 32.28 -19.31 -7.70
N PRO A 97 31.91 -20.61 -7.70
CA PRO A 97 30.53 -21.03 -7.50
C PRO A 97 30.00 -20.49 -6.16
N THR A 98 28.82 -19.87 -6.20
CA THR A 98 28.18 -19.33 -5.00
C THR A 98 27.79 -20.49 -4.08
N SER A 99 28.43 -20.59 -2.91
CA SER A 99 28.10 -21.59 -1.91
C SER A 99 26.88 -21.16 -1.10
N VAL A 100 25.79 -21.93 -1.21
CA VAL A 100 24.59 -21.70 -0.40
C VAL A 100 24.81 -22.25 1.01
N VAL A 101 24.87 -21.36 2.00
CA VAL A 101 25.04 -21.75 3.40
C VAL A 101 23.71 -22.27 3.94
N SER A 102 23.59 -23.59 4.15
CA SER A 102 22.37 -24.19 4.70
C SER A 102 22.18 -23.84 6.18
N PRO A 103 21.03 -23.26 6.61
CA PRO A 103 20.74 -22.88 7.99
C PRO A 103 20.31 -24.10 8.84
N GLN A 104 21.22 -25.06 8.98
CA GLN A 104 21.03 -26.25 9.80
C GLN A 104 20.93 -25.90 11.28
N ARG A 105 20.06 -26.62 12.00
CA ARG A 105 19.81 -26.44 13.44
C ARG A 105 19.75 -27.81 14.11
N CYS A 106 20.40 -27.91 15.26
CA CYS A 106 20.35 -29.05 16.16
C CYS A 106 19.14 -28.88 17.07
N THR A 107 18.26 -29.89 17.12
CA THR A 107 16.98 -29.86 17.85
C THR A 107 17.16 -29.62 19.35
N GLU A 108 18.24 -30.13 19.93
CA GLU A 108 18.62 -30.07 21.34
C GLU A 108 18.92 -28.64 21.81
N PHE A 109 19.37 -27.78 20.89
CA PHE A 109 19.71 -26.38 21.17
C PHE A 109 18.66 -25.39 20.62
N GLU A 110 17.56 -25.92 20.09
CA GLU A 110 16.47 -25.13 19.52
C GLU A 110 15.41 -24.83 20.57
N LEU A 111 15.30 -23.55 20.95
CA LEU A 111 14.17 -23.10 21.75
C LEU A 111 12.91 -23.10 20.88
N SER A 112 11.88 -23.79 21.36
CA SER A 112 10.60 -23.88 20.68
C SER A 112 9.60 -22.85 21.25
N GLY A 113 8.83 -22.24 20.34
CA GLY A 113 7.74 -21.33 20.72
C GLY A 113 8.19 -19.97 21.24
N ALA A 114 7.21 -19.21 21.74
CA ALA A 114 7.41 -17.94 22.43
C ALA A 114 7.31 -18.17 23.94
N LYS A 115 8.10 -17.43 24.72
CA LYS A 115 8.12 -17.53 26.19
C LYS A 115 6.79 -17.04 26.76
N LEU A 116 6.12 -17.91 27.52
CA LEU A 116 4.76 -17.66 28.02
C LEU A 116 4.66 -16.41 28.89
N CYS A 117 5.63 -16.15 29.76
CA CYS A 117 5.59 -15.00 30.68
C CYS A 117 5.74 -13.64 29.97
N THR A 118 6.22 -13.61 28.73
CA THR A 118 6.37 -12.40 27.91
C THR A 118 5.35 -12.34 26.78
N LEU A 119 4.47 -13.33 26.69
CA LEU A 119 3.50 -13.45 25.61
C LEU A 119 2.33 -12.48 25.85
N SER A 120 2.01 -11.67 24.85
CA SER A 120 0.80 -10.86 24.84
C SER A 120 -0.24 -11.50 23.92
N GLN A 121 -1.53 -11.18 24.10
CA GLN A 121 -2.57 -11.64 23.19
C GLN A 121 -2.24 -11.31 21.72
N ALA A 122 -1.68 -10.12 21.46
CA ALA A 122 -1.31 -9.69 20.11
C ALA A 122 -0.12 -10.49 19.52
N SER A 123 0.89 -10.85 20.33
CA SER A 123 2.00 -11.70 19.84
C SER A 123 1.59 -13.17 19.73
N ALA A 124 0.75 -13.68 20.63
CA ALA A 124 0.14 -15.01 20.54
C ALA A 124 -0.67 -15.15 19.25
N TYR A 125 -1.58 -14.21 18.99
CA TYR A 125 -2.40 -14.20 17.78
C TYR A 125 -1.55 -14.21 16.51
N ARG A 126 -0.55 -13.32 16.42
CA ARG A 126 0.35 -13.28 15.26
C ARG A 126 1.12 -14.57 15.07
N THR A 127 1.61 -15.18 16.16
CA THR A 127 2.34 -16.46 16.11
C THR A 127 1.44 -17.59 15.62
N ILE A 128 0.20 -17.68 16.11
CA ILE A 128 -0.78 -18.69 15.67
C ILE A 128 -1.13 -18.48 14.20
N VAL A 129 -1.40 -17.24 13.79
CA VAL A 129 -1.71 -16.90 12.40
C VAL A 129 -0.55 -17.22 11.46
N ALA A 130 0.70 -17.00 11.88
CA ALA A 130 1.88 -17.33 11.09
C ALA A 130 2.10 -18.85 10.94
N LYS A 131 1.69 -19.65 11.93
CA LYS A 131 1.74 -21.12 11.87
C LYS A 131 0.63 -21.72 11.00
N LYS A 132 -0.52 -21.03 10.87
CA LYS A 132 -1.61 -21.51 10.03
C LYS A 132 -1.26 -21.29 8.56
N PRO A 133 -1.30 -22.33 7.71
CA PRO A 133 -1.15 -22.13 6.27
C PRO A 133 -2.27 -21.19 5.82
N ARG A 134 -1.90 -20.10 5.13
CA ARG A 134 -2.89 -19.20 4.53
C ARG A 134 -3.43 -19.90 3.31
N THR A 135 -4.70 -20.32 3.36
CA THR A 135 -5.36 -20.84 2.16
C THR A 135 -5.40 -19.72 1.12
N PRO A 136 -4.77 -19.91 -0.05
CA PRO A 136 -4.84 -18.94 -1.12
C PRO A 136 -6.29 -18.76 -1.54
N ARG A 137 -6.71 -17.50 -1.70
CA ARG A 137 -8.05 -17.16 -2.17
C ARG A 137 -7.92 -16.81 -3.64
N ALA A 138 -8.41 -17.67 -4.53
CA ALA A 138 -8.29 -17.50 -5.98
C ALA A 138 -8.75 -16.10 -6.46
N ALA A 139 -9.85 -15.58 -5.91
CA ALA A 139 -10.31 -14.22 -6.23
C ALA A 139 -9.28 -13.16 -5.85
N THR A 140 -8.70 -13.24 -4.65
CA THR A 140 -7.68 -12.28 -4.19
C THR A 140 -6.41 -12.37 -5.03
N GLU A 141 -5.95 -13.57 -5.34
CA GLU A 141 -4.76 -13.78 -6.17
C GLU A 141 -4.94 -13.20 -7.57
N ARG A 142 -6.09 -13.46 -8.19
CA ARG A 142 -6.43 -12.88 -9.50
C ARG A 142 -6.42 -11.35 -9.46
N GLN A 143 -7.02 -10.73 -8.43
CA GLN A 143 -7.00 -9.27 -8.31
C GLN A 143 -5.58 -8.73 -8.10
N MET A 144 -4.76 -9.41 -7.28
CA MET A 144 -3.36 -9.01 -7.07
C MET A 144 -2.56 -9.07 -8.37
N GLN A 145 -2.70 -10.16 -9.14
CA GLN A 145 -2.01 -10.31 -10.42
C GLN A 145 -2.36 -9.18 -11.40
N ARG A 146 -3.66 -8.84 -11.54
CA ARG A 146 -4.13 -7.75 -12.40
C ARG A 146 -3.51 -6.41 -12.01
N VAL A 147 -3.58 -6.06 -10.71
CA VAL A 147 -3.03 -4.78 -10.22
C VAL A 147 -1.50 -4.72 -10.39
N LEU A 148 -0.80 -5.82 -10.12
CA LEU A 148 0.66 -5.88 -10.26
C LEU A 148 1.12 -5.84 -11.73
N ALA A 149 0.35 -6.41 -12.65
CA ALA A 149 0.62 -6.32 -14.07
C ALA A 149 0.54 -4.86 -14.55
N VAL A 150 -0.50 -4.13 -14.14
CA VAL A 150 -0.63 -2.69 -14.44
C VAL A 150 0.48 -1.87 -13.80
N ALA A 151 0.84 -2.15 -12.54
CA ALA A 151 1.93 -1.47 -11.86
C ALA A 151 3.27 -1.67 -12.60
N THR A 152 3.54 -2.91 -13.05
CA THR A 152 4.75 -3.24 -13.81
C THR A 152 4.78 -2.48 -15.15
N ALA A 153 3.68 -2.52 -15.90
CA ALA A 153 3.55 -1.80 -17.17
C ALA A 153 3.67 -0.27 -17.01
N SER A 154 3.30 0.26 -15.83
CA SER A 154 3.38 1.69 -15.50
C SER A 154 4.72 2.10 -14.87
N GLY A 155 5.78 1.30 -15.02
CA GLY A 155 7.12 1.67 -14.54
C GLY A 155 7.42 1.31 -13.08
N ARG A 156 6.69 0.35 -12.49
CA ARG A 156 6.97 -0.19 -11.14
C ARG A 156 7.31 -1.68 -11.17
N PRO A 157 8.39 -2.09 -11.84
CA PRO A 157 8.84 -3.47 -11.78
C PRO A 157 9.21 -3.84 -10.34
N GLY A 158 8.71 -4.98 -9.85
CA GLY A 158 9.00 -5.48 -8.51
C GLY A 158 8.00 -5.04 -7.42
N ALA A 159 6.92 -4.34 -7.75
CA ALA A 159 5.83 -4.14 -6.81
C ALA A 159 5.28 -5.50 -6.30
N THR A 160 4.95 -5.57 -5.01
CA THR A 160 4.49 -6.80 -4.35
C THR A 160 3.03 -6.70 -3.92
N CYS A 161 2.39 -7.84 -3.63
CA CYS A 161 1.06 -7.86 -3.01
C CYS A 161 1.01 -7.04 -1.70
N ALA A 162 2.12 -6.97 -0.95
CA ALA A 162 2.20 -6.18 0.27
C ALA A 162 2.11 -4.67 -0.03
N ASP A 163 2.66 -4.23 -1.16
CA ASP A 163 2.58 -2.83 -1.59
C ASP A 163 1.17 -2.46 -2.04
N VAL A 164 0.47 -3.36 -2.73
CA VAL A 164 -0.96 -3.20 -3.05
C VAL A 164 -1.78 -3.03 -1.78
N TRP A 165 -1.59 -3.90 -0.78
CA TRP A 165 -2.30 -3.79 0.50
C TRP A 165 -1.97 -2.51 1.27
N ARG A 166 -0.70 -2.06 1.23
CA ARG A 166 -0.29 -0.79 1.85
C ARG A 166 -0.95 0.39 1.14
N GLY A 167 -1.00 0.35 -0.19
CA GLY A 167 -1.66 1.35 -1.03
C GLY A 167 -3.16 1.42 -0.78
N ALA A 168 -3.86 0.29 -0.70
CA ALA A 168 -5.31 0.27 -0.41
C ALA A 168 -5.66 0.89 0.97
N ARG A 169 -4.68 0.94 1.89
CA ARG A 169 -4.80 1.55 3.22
C ARG A 169 -4.03 2.88 3.33
N HIS A 170 -3.72 3.51 2.21
CA HIS A 170 -2.97 4.75 2.20
C HIS A 170 -3.69 5.82 3.03
N ARG A 171 -2.93 6.63 3.77
CA ARG A 171 -3.47 7.65 4.71
C ARG A 171 -4.40 8.68 4.05
N ASP A 172 -4.29 8.83 2.74
CA ASP A 172 -5.09 9.75 1.94
C ASP A 172 -6.50 9.20 1.68
N ILE A 173 -6.73 7.90 1.87
CA ILE A 173 -8.00 7.22 1.61
C ILE A 173 -8.82 7.17 2.90
N GLN A 174 -10.10 7.54 2.82
CA GLN A 174 -10.99 7.49 3.98
C GLN A 174 -11.18 6.06 4.48
N ARG A 175 -11.26 5.86 5.81
CA ARG A 175 -11.36 4.53 6.43
C ARG A 175 -12.52 3.67 5.92
N LYS A 176 -13.68 4.28 5.63
CA LYS A 176 -14.82 3.58 5.02
C LYS A 176 -14.51 3.07 3.60
N ILE A 177 -13.69 3.81 2.85
CA ILE A 177 -13.28 3.46 1.50
C ILE A 177 -12.18 2.39 1.54
N VAL A 178 -11.32 2.42 2.56
CA VAL A 178 -10.35 1.35 2.81
C VAL A 178 -11.06 0.00 2.99
N ASP A 179 -12.15 -0.06 3.76
CA ASP A 179 -12.96 -1.29 3.92
C ASP A 179 -13.60 -1.71 2.58
N PHE A 180 -14.13 -0.75 1.82
CA PHE A 180 -14.67 -1.00 0.49
C PHE A 180 -13.63 -1.61 -0.47
N LEU A 181 -12.42 -1.02 -0.56
CA LEU A 181 -11.33 -1.52 -1.39
C LEU A 181 -10.83 -2.88 -0.91
N TRP A 182 -10.73 -3.08 0.40
CA TRP A 182 -10.34 -4.38 0.97
C TRP A 182 -11.32 -5.48 0.57
N LYS A 183 -12.63 -5.23 0.67
CA LYS A 183 -13.67 -6.15 0.23
C LYS A 183 -13.62 -6.37 -1.30
N ALA A 184 -13.34 -5.32 -2.08
CA ALA A 184 -13.21 -5.42 -3.53
C ALA A 184 -12.02 -6.30 -3.96
N LEU A 185 -10.84 -6.08 -3.36
CA LEU A 185 -9.65 -6.92 -3.57
C LEU A 185 -9.90 -8.39 -3.19
N HIS A 186 -10.71 -8.65 -2.16
CA HIS A 186 -11.07 -10.00 -1.77
C HIS A 186 -12.23 -10.63 -2.57
N GLY A 187 -12.96 -9.85 -3.38
CA GLY A 187 -14.22 -10.30 -3.98
C GLY A 187 -15.30 -10.60 -2.94
N ALA A 188 -15.30 -9.88 -1.81
CA ALA A 188 -16.16 -10.14 -0.65
C ALA A 188 -17.48 -9.35 -0.66
N HIS A 189 -17.72 -8.52 -1.68
CA HIS A 189 -18.99 -7.82 -1.84
C HIS A 189 -20.07 -8.78 -2.35
N ARG A 190 -21.31 -8.63 -1.85
CA ARG A 190 -22.46 -9.41 -2.30
C ARG A 190 -23.01 -8.82 -3.60
N VAL A 191 -22.41 -9.21 -4.72
CA VAL A 191 -22.71 -8.73 -6.07
C VAL A 191 -22.57 -9.86 -7.09
N GLY A 192 -23.20 -9.72 -8.26
CA GLY A 192 -23.08 -10.67 -9.38
C GLY A 192 -23.28 -12.13 -8.96
N HIS A 193 -22.30 -12.96 -9.30
CA HIS A 193 -22.22 -14.38 -8.96
C HIS A 193 -22.52 -14.78 -7.49
N TYR A 194 -22.40 -13.87 -6.52
CA TYR A 194 -22.83 -14.19 -5.14
C TYR A 194 -24.32 -14.52 -5.08
N TRP A 195 -25.16 -13.74 -5.77
CA TRP A 195 -26.61 -13.86 -5.72
C TRP A 195 -27.14 -15.03 -6.55
N THR A 196 -26.43 -15.43 -7.60
CA THR A 196 -26.84 -16.54 -8.49
C THR A 196 -26.81 -17.91 -7.79
N LYS A 197 -26.24 -17.99 -6.58
CA LYS A 197 -26.19 -19.22 -5.78
C LYS A 197 -27.29 -19.31 -4.73
N LEU A 198 -28.07 -18.25 -4.56
CA LEU A 198 -29.07 -18.15 -3.51
C LEU A 198 -30.47 -18.22 -4.13
N PRO A 199 -31.23 -19.30 -3.87
CA PRO A 199 -32.59 -19.46 -4.36
C PRO A 199 -33.49 -18.27 -4.02
N GLY A 200 -34.18 -17.74 -5.02
CA GLY A 200 -35.13 -16.62 -4.88
C GLY A 200 -34.48 -15.22 -4.92
N TYR A 201 -33.17 -15.13 -5.17
CA TYR A 201 -32.44 -13.85 -5.26
C TYR A 201 -31.57 -13.75 -6.51
N GLU A 202 -31.68 -14.68 -7.45
CA GLU A 202 -30.81 -14.82 -8.63
C GLU A 202 -30.89 -13.60 -9.54
N GLU A 203 -32.05 -12.94 -9.60
CA GLU A 203 -32.27 -11.68 -10.33
C GLU A 203 -31.30 -10.57 -9.91
N ARG A 204 -30.82 -10.59 -8.66
CA ARG A 204 -29.82 -9.62 -8.14
C ARG A 204 -28.40 -9.88 -8.63
N GLY A 205 -28.19 -11.01 -9.32
CA GLY A 205 -26.94 -11.33 -9.99
C GLY A 205 -26.74 -10.55 -11.29
N SER A 206 -27.81 -10.03 -11.88
CA SER A 206 -27.79 -9.29 -13.14
C SER A 206 -28.16 -7.83 -12.93
N CYS A 207 -27.57 -6.96 -13.75
CA CYS A 207 -27.82 -5.54 -13.69
C CYS A 207 -29.13 -5.21 -14.41
N GLN A 208 -30.17 -4.82 -13.67
CA GLN A 208 -31.49 -4.45 -14.23
C GLN A 208 -31.44 -3.32 -15.28
N ARG A 209 -30.34 -2.55 -15.36
CA ARG A 209 -30.20 -1.45 -16.33
C ARG A 209 -29.64 -1.87 -17.69
N CYS A 210 -28.83 -2.92 -17.77
CA CYS A 210 -28.15 -3.30 -19.01
C CYS A 210 -28.04 -4.81 -19.24
N GLY A 211 -28.58 -5.63 -18.33
CA GLY A 211 -28.69 -7.08 -18.48
C GLY A 211 -27.41 -7.89 -18.23
N THR A 212 -26.24 -7.25 -18.13
CA THR A 212 -24.97 -7.95 -17.85
C THR A 212 -24.84 -8.35 -16.38
N GLU A 213 -23.88 -9.23 -16.06
CA GLU A 213 -23.57 -9.57 -14.67
C GLU A 213 -23.28 -8.31 -13.84
N ASP A 214 -23.94 -8.16 -12.69
CA ASP A 214 -23.78 -7.01 -11.80
C ASP A 214 -22.55 -7.18 -10.88
N SER A 215 -21.38 -7.40 -11.49
CA SER A 215 -20.10 -7.53 -10.78
C SER A 215 -19.58 -6.18 -10.28
N MET A 216 -18.66 -6.17 -9.30
CA MET A 216 -18.10 -4.89 -8.80
C MET A 216 -17.38 -4.11 -9.91
N GLU A 217 -16.68 -4.81 -10.81
CA GLU A 217 -16.04 -4.20 -11.98
C GLU A 217 -17.06 -3.62 -12.95
N HIS A 218 -18.15 -4.35 -13.23
CA HIS A 218 -19.26 -3.83 -14.02
C HIS A 218 -19.83 -2.55 -13.40
N ILE A 219 -20.17 -2.58 -12.12
CA ILE A 219 -20.79 -1.46 -11.41
C ILE A 219 -19.93 -0.20 -11.49
N LEU A 220 -18.63 -0.33 -11.26
CA LEU A 220 -17.73 0.82 -11.22
C LEU A 220 -17.33 1.30 -12.60
N ILE A 221 -17.08 0.39 -13.56
CA ILE A 221 -16.40 0.72 -14.82
C ILE A 221 -17.29 0.59 -16.05
N HIS A 222 -18.23 -0.36 -16.12
CA HIS A 222 -18.93 -0.70 -17.38
C HIS A 222 -20.43 -0.37 -17.41
N CYS A 223 -21.09 -0.25 -16.26
CA CYS A 223 -22.54 -0.09 -16.15
C CYS A 223 -23.09 1.18 -16.83
N SER A 224 -24.02 1.05 -17.78
CA SER A 224 -24.63 2.18 -18.51
C SER A 224 -25.43 3.18 -17.66
N ALA A 225 -25.54 2.95 -16.35
CA ALA A 225 -26.23 3.83 -15.43
C ALA A 225 -25.73 5.28 -15.45
N TYR A 226 -26.67 6.22 -15.51
CA TYR A 226 -26.39 7.66 -15.51
C TYR A 226 -25.45 8.08 -14.37
N GLY A 227 -25.72 7.62 -13.14
CA GLY A 227 -24.93 7.99 -11.96
C GLY A 227 -23.45 7.61 -12.07
N ARG A 228 -23.13 6.43 -12.65
CA ARG A 228 -21.74 6.00 -12.90
C ARG A 228 -21.08 6.94 -13.91
N LEU A 229 -21.74 7.14 -15.06
CA LEU A 229 -21.24 7.98 -16.14
C LEU A 229 -20.96 9.41 -15.64
N LYS A 230 -21.95 10.05 -15.04
CA LYS A 230 -21.85 11.43 -14.56
C LYS A 230 -20.74 11.61 -13.52
N VAL A 231 -20.58 10.67 -12.59
CA VAL A 231 -19.48 10.71 -11.60
C VAL A 231 -18.11 10.68 -12.27
N TRP A 232 -17.89 9.78 -13.24
CA TRP A 232 -16.62 9.73 -13.95
C TRP A 232 -16.39 10.93 -14.87
N THR A 233 -17.43 11.47 -15.49
CA THR A 233 -17.35 12.72 -16.27
C THR A 233 -16.89 13.88 -15.39
N MET A 234 -17.47 14.05 -14.19
CA MET A 234 -17.06 15.10 -13.26
C MET A 234 -15.63 14.88 -12.74
N ALA A 235 -15.25 13.62 -12.50
CA ALA A 235 -13.88 13.29 -12.11
C ALA A 235 -12.87 13.67 -13.21
N ALA A 236 -13.17 13.33 -14.46
CA ALA A 236 -12.36 13.71 -15.61
C ALA A 236 -12.26 15.24 -15.76
N ALA A 237 -13.38 15.95 -15.68
CA ALA A 237 -13.43 17.40 -15.79
C ALA A 237 -12.57 18.09 -14.72
N LEU A 238 -12.64 17.61 -13.47
CA LEU A 238 -11.80 18.12 -12.39
C LEU A 238 -10.31 17.86 -12.65
N TRP A 239 -9.97 16.65 -13.10
CA TRP A 239 -8.58 16.29 -13.39
C TRP A 239 -8.00 17.13 -14.52
N SER A 240 -8.75 17.33 -15.60
CA SER A 240 -8.33 18.13 -16.76
C SER A 240 -8.00 19.58 -16.40
N ARG A 241 -8.58 20.14 -15.33
CA ARG A 241 -8.20 21.49 -14.85
C ARG A 241 -6.74 21.59 -14.39
N LYS A 242 -6.11 20.46 -14.02
CA LYS A 242 -4.66 20.42 -13.72
C LYS A 242 -3.78 20.51 -14.96
N GLY A 243 -4.35 20.54 -16.16
CA GLY A 243 -3.59 20.46 -17.41
C GLY A 243 -2.90 19.09 -17.61
N LEU A 244 -3.33 18.07 -16.86
CA LEU A 244 -2.78 16.72 -16.93
C LEU A 244 -3.66 15.84 -17.83
N PRO A 245 -3.07 14.91 -18.59
CA PRO A 245 -3.84 14.02 -19.44
C PRO A 245 -4.77 13.15 -18.60
N TRP A 246 -6.04 13.09 -19.00
CA TRP A 246 -6.99 12.14 -18.46
C TRP A 246 -6.94 10.84 -19.27
N ARG A 247 -6.85 9.72 -18.57
CA ARG A 247 -7.07 8.38 -19.13
C ARG A 247 -8.31 7.77 -18.51
N ALA A 248 -9.02 6.97 -19.30
CA ALA A 248 -10.17 6.23 -18.77
C ALA A 248 -9.74 5.36 -17.58
N VAL A 249 -10.48 5.46 -16.49
CA VAL A 249 -10.19 4.73 -15.24
C VAL A 249 -10.50 3.26 -15.45
N THR A 250 -9.54 2.41 -15.12
CA THR A 250 -9.71 0.95 -15.15
C THR A 250 -10.06 0.39 -13.77
N TRP A 251 -10.48 -0.87 -13.73
CA TRP A 251 -10.73 -1.58 -12.48
C TRP A 251 -9.47 -1.65 -11.61
N GLU A 252 -8.33 -1.89 -12.24
CA GLU A 252 -7.01 -1.96 -11.63
C GLU A 252 -6.57 -0.62 -11.06
N ASP A 253 -6.92 0.50 -11.69
CA ASP A 253 -6.64 1.84 -11.16
C ASP A 253 -7.37 2.11 -9.85
N ILE A 254 -8.59 1.58 -9.69
CA ILE A 254 -9.36 1.70 -8.45
C ILE A 254 -8.77 0.83 -7.35
N LEU A 255 -8.51 -0.46 -7.64
CA LEU A 255 -7.98 -1.39 -6.65
C LEU A 255 -6.53 -1.05 -6.24
N GLY A 256 -5.74 -0.59 -7.21
CA GLY A 256 -4.36 -0.16 -7.05
C GLY A 256 -4.21 1.33 -6.73
N VAL A 257 -5.29 2.07 -6.43
CA VAL A 257 -5.29 3.54 -6.37
C VAL A 257 -4.17 4.12 -5.49
N GLY A 258 -3.87 3.48 -4.36
CA GLY A 258 -2.80 3.95 -3.49
C GLY A 258 -1.39 3.69 -4.03
N LEU A 259 -1.19 2.56 -4.72
CA LEU A 259 0.09 2.14 -5.29
C LEU A 259 0.39 2.87 -6.61
N ASN A 260 -0.61 2.94 -7.49
CA ASN A 260 -0.44 3.40 -8.87
C ASN A 260 -0.42 4.93 -8.99
N ALA A 261 -0.96 5.66 -8.00
CA ALA A 261 -0.99 7.12 -7.98
C ALA A 261 0.37 7.82 -8.08
N GLU A 262 1.47 7.09 -7.86
CA GLU A 262 2.83 7.64 -7.92
C GLU A 262 3.43 7.59 -9.34
N VAL A 263 2.75 6.96 -10.30
CA VAL A 263 3.22 6.80 -11.71
C VAL A 263 2.10 7.05 -12.74
N ILE A 264 1.08 7.82 -12.36
CA ILE A 264 -0.10 8.06 -13.21
C ILE A 264 0.19 8.91 -14.44
N ILE A 265 1.26 9.70 -14.44
CA ILE A 265 1.68 10.57 -15.55
C ILE A 265 2.76 9.93 -16.43
N GLY A 266 3.03 8.64 -16.28
CA GLY A 266 4.13 7.92 -16.95
C GLY A 266 5.46 8.04 -16.20
N ASP A 267 5.77 9.22 -15.68
CA ASP A 267 6.91 9.47 -14.79
C ASP A 267 6.50 9.50 -13.30
N ALA A 268 7.50 9.68 -12.43
CA ALA A 268 7.30 9.90 -11.01
C ALA A 268 6.36 11.09 -10.79
N THR A 269 5.15 10.78 -10.31
CA THR A 269 4.10 11.77 -10.06
C THR A 269 4.42 12.55 -8.79
N SER A 270 4.26 13.88 -8.81
CA SER A 270 4.46 14.69 -7.61
C SER A 270 3.54 14.24 -6.47
N VAL A 271 3.98 14.42 -5.22
CA VAL A 271 3.21 13.96 -4.04
C VAL A 271 1.83 14.63 -3.97
N ALA A 272 1.72 15.89 -4.39
CA ALA A 272 0.47 16.63 -4.43
C ALA A 272 -0.50 16.07 -5.48
N VAL A 273 0.00 15.84 -6.70
CA VAL A 273 -0.79 15.27 -7.82
C VAL A 273 -1.23 13.83 -7.49
N ALA A 274 -0.33 13.02 -6.92
CA ALA A 274 -0.63 11.66 -6.48
C ALA A 274 -1.72 11.64 -5.39
N ARG A 275 -1.69 12.60 -4.43
CA ARG A 275 -2.75 12.73 -3.42
C ARG A 275 -4.08 13.09 -4.07
N LEU A 276 -4.10 14.07 -4.96
CA LEU A 276 -5.34 14.47 -5.64
C LEU A 276 -5.96 13.30 -6.41
N TRP A 277 -5.14 12.53 -7.14
CA TRP A 277 -5.60 11.32 -7.82
C TRP A 277 -6.20 10.29 -6.85
N ARG A 278 -5.50 10.01 -5.73
CA ARG A 278 -6.01 9.09 -4.71
C ARG A 278 -7.37 9.53 -4.18
N ILE A 279 -7.54 10.81 -3.89
CA ILE A 279 -8.82 11.37 -3.43
C ILE A 279 -9.88 11.21 -4.52
N LEU A 280 -9.59 11.67 -5.73
CA LEU A 280 -10.52 11.72 -6.84
C LEU A 280 -11.07 10.34 -7.21
N ILE A 281 -10.18 9.37 -7.43
CA ILE A 281 -10.57 8.02 -7.84
C ILE A 281 -11.28 7.27 -6.73
N SER A 282 -10.77 7.35 -5.49
CA SER A 282 -11.35 6.58 -4.39
C SER A 282 -12.72 7.09 -3.94
N GLU A 283 -12.91 8.42 -3.85
CA GLU A 283 -14.22 9.01 -3.54
C GLU A 283 -15.23 8.78 -4.65
N SER A 284 -14.82 8.91 -5.92
CA SER A 284 -15.70 8.69 -7.07
C SER A 284 -16.15 7.24 -7.16
N ALA A 285 -15.22 6.28 -7.07
CA ALA A 285 -15.55 4.85 -7.10
C ALA A 285 -16.51 4.46 -5.95
N HIS A 286 -16.24 4.93 -4.73
CA HIS A 286 -17.11 4.66 -3.59
C HIS A 286 -18.48 5.33 -3.74
N LEU A 287 -18.57 6.53 -4.33
CA LEU A 287 -19.85 7.16 -4.63
C LEU A 287 -20.64 6.35 -5.66
N VAL A 288 -20.02 5.89 -6.76
CA VAL A 288 -20.67 5.02 -7.75
C VAL A 288 -21.25 3.77 -7.08
N TRP A 289 -20.47 3.11 -6.23
CA TRP A 289 -20.95 1.96 -5.45
C TRP A 289 -22.17 2.32 -4.59
N ARG A 290 -22.14 3.45 -3.88
CA ARG A 290 -23.28 3.92 -3.07
C ARG A 290 -24.51 4.22 -3.91
N LEU A 291 -24.35 4.88 -5.06
CA LEU A 291 -25.45 5.16 -5.98
C LEU A 291 -26.10 3.86 -6.48
N ARG A 292 -25.29 2.84 -6.81
CA ARG A 292 -25.80 1.51 -7.16
C ARG A 292 -26.54 0.87 -5.99
N CYS A 293 -26.00 0.92 -4.77
CA CYS A 293 -26.66 0.36 -3.58
C CYS A 293 -28.01 1.02 -3.32
N THR A 294 -28.09 2.36 -3.40
CA THR A 294 -29.37 3.07 -3.26
C THR A 294 -30.37 2.61 -4.31
N ARG A 295 -29.96 2.46 -5.57
CA ARG A 295 -30.84 1.96 -6.64
C ARG A 295 -31.32 0.54 -6.37
N VAL A 296 -30.39 -0.41 -6.18
CA VAL A 296 -30.72 -1.84 -6.15
C VAL A 296 -31.32 -2.29 -4.82
N ILE A 297 -30.92 -1.68 -3.71
CA ILE A 297 -31.34 -2.08 -2.36
C ILE A 297 -32.42 -1.14 -1.82
N GLY A 298 -32.28 0.17 -2.04
CA GLY A 298 -33.24 1.15 -1.56
C GLY A 298 -34.48 1.30 -2.45
N HIS A 299 -34.32 1.07 -3.76
CA HIS A 299 -35.34 1.25 -4.79
C HIS A 299 -35.45 0.04 -5.71
N GLY A 300 -35.17 -1.17 -5.20
CA GLY A 300 -35.12 -2.38 -6.01
C GLY A 300 -36.48 -2.79 -6.60
N GLU A 301 -37.58 -2.32 -6.00
CA GLU A 301 -38.95 -2.54 -6.46
C GLU A 301 -39.39 -1.49 -7.50
N ASP A 302 -38.66 -0.39 -7.63
CA ASP A 302 -38.96 0.70 -8.56
C ASP A 302 -38.16 0.48 -9.87
N ALA A 303 -38.74 -0.28 -10.82
CA ALA A 303 -38.06 -0.72 -12.05
C ALA A 303 -37.34 0.42 -12.83
N ASP A 304 -37.95 1.61 -12.85
CA ASP A 304 -37.43 2.75 -13.59
C ASP A 304 -36.67 3.77 -12.76
N TRP A 305 -36.45 3.53 -11.47
CA TRP A 305 -35.86 4.54 -10.59
C TRP A 305 -34.42 4.94 -10.95
N GLN A 306 -34.22 6.24 -11.18
CA GLN A 306 -32.91 6.83 -11.49
C GLN A 306 -32.60 7.90 -10.45
N HIS A 307 -31.31 8.07 -10.15
CA HIS A 307 -30.87 9.28 -9.45
C HIS A 307 -31.08 10.50 -10.35
N SER A 308 -31.60 11.59 -9.80
CA SER A 308 -31.67 12.84 -10.56
C SER A 308 -30.27 13.39 -10.85
N PRO A 309 -30.05 14.02 -12.02
CA PRO A 309 -28.79 14.69 -12.37
C PRO A 309 -28.25 15.57 -11.25
N LYS A 310 -29.11 16.43 -10.71
CA LYS A 310 -28.74 17.38 -9.67
C LYS A 310 -28.34 16.69 -8.36
N ALA A 311 -28.98 15.58 -8.01
CA ALA A 311 -28.63 14.82 -6.80
C ALA A 311 -27.24 14.20 -6.93
N VAL A 312 -26.92 13.59 -8.08
CA VAL A 312 -25.59 12.98 -8.33
C VAL A 312 -24.48 14.05 -8.25
N GLU A 313 -24.69 15.19 -8.91
CA GLU A 313 -23.77 16.33 -8.87
C GLU A 313 -23.54 16.82 -7.44
N THR A 314 -24.62 17.05 -6.70
CA THR A 314 -24.57 17.54 -5.32
C THR A 314 -23.83 16.55 -4.41
N LEU A 315 -24.08 15.25 -4.56
CA LEU A 315 -23.41 14.22 -3.77
C LEU A 315 -21.92 14.14 -4.07
N TRP A 316 -21.53 14.23 -5.34
CA TRP A 316 -20.13 14.20 -5.74
C TRP A 316 -19.38 15.47 -5.30
N LEU A 317 -19.95 16.65 -5.57
CA LEU A 317 -19.38 17.92 -5.09
C LEU A 317 -19.24 17.92 -3.57
N ARG A 318 -20.23 17.40 -2.84
CA ARG A 318 -20.12 17.25 -1.38
C ARG A 318 -18.97 16.32 -0.99
N ALA A 319 -18.77 15.20 -1.68
CA ALA A 319 -17.68 14.26 -1.39
C ALA A 319 -16.31 14.94 -1.57
N ILE A 320 -16.07 15.59 -2.72
CA ILE A 320 -14.78 16.23 -3.00
C ILE A 320 -14.57 17.48 -2.12
N ASN A 321 -15.59 18.32 -1.91
CA ASN A 321 -15.50 19.47 -1.01
C ASN A 321 -15.19 19.07 0.43
N ASN A 322 -15.73 17.95 0.91
CA ASN A 322 -15.39 17.44 2.24
C ASN A 322 -13.91 17.04 2.34
N ARG A 323 -13.30 16.58 1.26
CA ARG A 323 -11.87 16.26 1.20
C ARG A 323 -11.01 17.52 1.17
N LEU A 324 -11.39 18.52 0.40
CA LEU A 324 -10.77 19.85 0.44
C LEU A 324 -10.79 20.42 1.85
N ARG A 325 -11.97 20.44 2.51
CA ARG A 325 -12.11 20.91 3.90
C ARG A 325 -11.23 20.14 4.87
N GLN A 326 -11.17 18.82 4.74
CA GLN A 326 -10.31 17.99 5.59
C GLN A 326 -8.83 18.35 5.43
N ASP A 327 -8.37 18.61 4.20
CA ASP A 327 -7.00 19.02 3.94
C ASP A 327 -6.70 20.41 4.51
N VAL A 328 -7.62 21.37 4.32
CA VAL A 328 -7.51 22.72 4.90
C VAL A 328 -7.47 22.67 6.43
N THR A 329 -8.42 21.96 7.07
CA THR A 329 -8.45 21.80 8.53
C THR A 329 -7.16 21.15 9.03
N ALA A 330 -6.61 20.19 8.29
CA ALA A 330 -5.36 19.52 8.67
C ALA A 330 -4.13 20.45 8.66
N THR A 331 -4.23 21.69 8.17
CA THR A 331 -3.15 22.69 8.28
C THR A 331 -3.10 23.41 9.62
N HIS A 332 -4.16 23.28 10.44
CA HIS A 332 -4.25 24.03 11.69
C HIS A 332 -3.14 23.62 12.67
N SER A 333 -2.50 24.62 13.28
CA SER A 333 -1.44 24.50 14.28
C SER A 333 -1.74 23.54 15.45
N ARG A 334 -3.01 23.28 15.78
CA ARG A 334 -3.44 22.34 16.83
C ARG A 334 -2.96 20.91 16.59
N PHE A 335 -2.67 20.57 15.34
CA PHE A 335 -2.14 19.25 14.95
C PHE A 335 -0.61 19.15 15.08
N GLY A 336 0.08 20.22 15.48
CA GLY A 336 1.52 20.23 15.77
C GLY A 336 2.34 19.65 14.62
N ARG A 337 3.19 18.65 14.92
CA ARG A 337 4.04 17.98 13.91
C ARG A 337 3.27 17.18 12.85
N GLN A 338 1.97 16.94 13.06
CA GLN A 338 1.10 16.25 12.12
C GLN A 338 0.35 17.21 11.19
N ALA A 339 0.46 18.53 11.42
CA ALA A 339 -0.18 19.52 10.57
C ALA A 339 0.38 19.46 9.14
N LEU A 340 -0.51 19.57 8.15
CA LEU A 340 -0.11 19.76 6.76
C LEU A 340 0.42 21.17 6.55
N ARG A 341 1.39 21.30 5.66
CA ARG A 341 1.90 22.61 5.23
C ARG A 341 0.83 23.28 4.34
N PRO A 342 0.45 24.55 4.59
CA PRO A 342 -0.52 25.26 3.75
C PRO A 342 -0.13 25.29 2.27
N GLU A 343 1.15 25.44 1.96
CA GLU A 343 1.67 25.47 0.58
C GLU A 343 1.42 24.14 -0.13
N PHE A 344 1.55 23.03 0.59
CA PHE A 344 1.27 21.70 0.06
C PHE A 344 -0.23 21.52 -0.24
N VAL A 345 -1.12 21.99 0.65
CA VAL A 345 -2.57 21.96 0.40
C VAL A 345 -2.93 22.81 -0.80
N ALA A 346 -2.35 24.00 -0.92
CA ALA A 346 -2.56 24.84 -2.08
C ALA A 346 -2.06 24.18 -3.38
N GLU A 347 -0.91 23.51 -3.38
CA GLU A 347 -0.40 22.76 -4.54
C GLU A 347 -1.38 21.66 -4.98
N ILE A 348 -1.95 20.91 -4.03
CA ILE A 348 -2.93 19.85 -4.30
C ILE A 348 -4.15 20.42 -5.03
N TRP A 349 -4.72 21.52 -4.53
CA TRP A 349 -6.00 22.06 -4.99
C TRP A 349 -5.90 23.21 -6.00
N LYS A 350 -4.66 23.63 -6.34
CA LYS A 350 -4.37 24.63 -7.38
C LYS A 350 -5.12 24.31 -8.67
N ASP A 351 -5.61 25.32 -9.39
CA ASP A 351 -6.30 25.20 -10.69
C ASP A 351 -7.69 24.50 -10.63
N VAL A 352 -7.98 23.76 -9.55
CA VAL A 352 -9.28 23.11 -9.31
C VAL A 352 -10.22 24.00 -8.51
N VAL A 353 -9.68 24.75 -7.55
CA VAL A 353 -10.41 25.76 -6.77
C VAL A 353 -10.11 27.14 -7.34
N GLN A 354 -11.14 27.97 -7.51
CA GLN A 354 -10.95 29.37 -7.88
C GLN A 354 -10.34 30.11 -6.68
N LEU A 355 -9.13 30.64 -6.86
CA LEU A 355 -8.38 31.33 -5.83
C LEU A 355 -8.59 32.84 -5.99
N ASP A 356 -9.44 33.45 -5.17
CA ASP A 356 -9.60 34.92 -5.14
C ASP A 356 -8.50 35.62 -4.31
N ALA A 357 -7.52 34.88 -3.79
CA ALA A 357 -6.51 35.40 -2.87
C ALA A 357 -5.16 35.66 -3.56
N THR A 358 -4.51 36.74 -3.15
CA THR A 358 -3.18 37.18 -3.64
C THR A 358 -2.06 36.18 -3.36
N SER A 359 -2.23 35.29 -2.38
CA SER A 359 -1.27 34.24 -2.02
C SER A 359 -1.92 32.88 -1.74
N PRO A 360 -1.31 31.75 -2.15
CA PRO A 360 -1.78 30.39 -1.87
C PRO A 360 -1.99 30.09 -0.37
N VAL A 361 -1.15 30.65 0.51
CA VAL A 361 -1.24 30.45 1.96
C VAL A 361 -2.43 31.20 2.54
N GLU A 362 -2.65 32.43 2.08
CA GLU A 362 -3.82 33.22 2.50
C GLU A 362 -5.12 32.56 2.09
N TRP A 363 -5.17 31.92 0.91
CA TRP A 363 -6.35 31.17 0.49
C TRP A 363 -6.67 30.05 1.47
N VAL A 364 -5.71 29.20 1.85
CA VAL A 364 -5.94 28.10 2.81
C VAL A 364 -6.49 28.64 4.13
N GLN A 365 -5.95 29.76 4.62
CA GLN A 365 -6.37 30.38 5.87
C GLN A 365 -7.75 31.08 5.76
N LYS A 366 -8.10 31.64 4.58
CA LYS A 366 -9.40 32.27 4.31
C LYS A 366 -10.51 31.25 4.08
N VAL A 367 -10.21 30.10 3.47
CA VAL A 367 -11.17 29.00 3.24
C VAL A 367 -11.70 28.41 4.55
N ASP A 368 -10.93 28.49 5.64
CA ASP A 368 -11.39 28.13 6.99
C ASP A 368 -12.51 29.06 7.51
N ARG A 369 -12.68 30.24 6.89
CA ARG A 369 -13.64 31.28 7.31
C ARG A 369 -14.80 31.47 6.33
N VAL A 370 -14.56 31.41 5.01
CA VAL A 370 -15.60 31.52 3.96
C VAL A 370 -15.34 30.47 2.89
N LEU A 371 -16.26 29.51 2.79
CA LEU A 371 -16.06 28.30 2.00
C LEU A 371 -16.60 28.48 0.58
N VAL A 372 -15.75 28.96 -0.33
CA VAL A 372 -15.99 28.85 -1.78
C VAL A 372 -15.67 27.41 -2.18
N GLY A 373 -16.71 26.60 -2.39
CA GLY A 373 -16.55 25.20 -2.77
C GLY A 373 -15.95 25.05 -4.17
N ILE A 374 -15.65 23.80 -4.54
CA ILE A 374 -15.33 23.41 -5.91
C ILE A 374 -16.39 23.96 -6.84
N ASP A 375 -15.92 24.67 -7.87
CA ASP A 375 -16.74 25.38 -8.85
C ASP A 375 -17.83 24.44 -9.43
N PRO A 376 -19.12 24.75 -9.22
CA PRO A 376 -20.22 23.96 -9.79
C PRO A 376 -20.15 23.83 -11.30
N LEU A 377 -19.45 24.74 -12.00
CA LEU A 377 -19.24 24.64 -13.46
C LEU A 377 -18.37 23.44 -13.85
N ILE A 378 -17.57 22.87 -12.94
CA ILE A 378 -16.90 21.57 -13.15
C ILE A 378 -17.92 20.46 -13.43
N ALA A 379 -19.11 20.56 -12.83
CA ALA A 379 -20.19 19.61 -13.11
C ALA A 379 -20.92 19.91 -14.43
N ALA A 380 -20.82 21.14 -14.94
CA ALA A 380 -21.52 21.63 -16.12
C ALA A 380 -20.70 21.54 -17.42
N ASP A 381 -19.36 21.50 -17.35
CA ASP A 381 -18.47 21.52 -18.51
C ASP A 381 -17.72 20.18 -18.70
N PRO A 382 -18.27 19.24 -19.48
CA PRO A 382 -17.63 17.95 -19.78
C PRO A 382 -16.50 18.06 -20.82
N ALA A 383 -16.34 19.21 -21.48
CA ALA A 383 -15.36 19.43 -22.53
C ALA A 383 -14.66 20.75 -22.26
N GLY A 384 -13.64 20.71 -21.41
CA GLY A 384 -12.78 21.86 -21.12
C GLY A 384 -12.48 22.60 -22.42
N ARG A 385 -12.94 23.85 -22.50
CA ARG A 385 -12.72 24.71 -23.67
C ARG A 385 -11.24 24.71 -24.01
N ILE A 386 -10.89 23.97 -25.05
CA ILE A 386 -9.67 24.19 -25.83
C ILE A 386 -9.88 25.57 -26.45
N GLY A 387 -9.23 26.58 -25.89
CA GLY A 387 -9.17 27.90 -26.51
C GLY A 387 -8.53 27.74 -27.88
N ALA A 388 -9.34 27.88 -28.93
CA ALA A 388 -8.83 28.20 -30.25
C ALA A 388 -8.27 29.63 -30.21
N PRO A 389 -7.08 29.88 -30.78
CA PRO A 389 -6.53 31.23 -30.85
C PRO A 389 -7.30 32.02 -31.92
N HIS A 390 -7.68 33.25 -31.58
CA HIS A 390 -7.77 34.34 -32.55
C HIS A 390 -6.63 35.30 -32.28
#